data_AF-A0A925N5Z1-F1
#
_entry.id   AF-A0A925N5Z1-F1
#
_cell.length_a   1.000
_cell.length_b   1.000
_cell.length_c   1.000
_cell.angle_alpha   90.00
_cell.angle_beta   90.00
_cell.angle_gamma   90.00
#
_symmetry.space_group_name_H-M   'P 1'
#
loop_
_entity.id
_entity.type
_entity.pdbx_description
1 polymer ?
#
loop_
_entity_poly.entity_id
_entity_poly.type
_entity_poly.pdbx_seq_one_letter_code
_entity_poly.pdbx_strand_id
1 'polypeptide(L)'
;GATIFALAGFVNAVYAKKFDDIAIVPTFILTPLTYLGGVFYSVKLLPSWAETATHANPIFYMVNAFRYGLLGVSDVPLWVAYALMLGFVAALAALGLWLLKRGVGLRS
;
A
#
# COMPACT_ATOMS: atom_id res chain seq x y z
N GLY A 1 -4.87 2.17 6.54
CA GLY A 1 -3.95 1.04 6.35
C GLY A 1 -4.67 -0.26 6.07
N ALA A 2 -5.29 -0.87 7.08
CA ALA A 2 -5.94 -2.17 6.96
C ALA A 2 -6.89 -2.30 5.74
N THR A 3 -7.70 -1.30 5.46
CA THR A 3 -8.60 -1.27 4.29
C THR A 3 -7.87 -1.38 2.95
N ILE A 4 -6.72 -0.70 2.79
CA ILE A 4 -5.93 -0.74 1.56
C ILE A 4 -5.39 -2.16 1.36
N PHE A 5 -4.84 -2.77 2.42
CA PHE A 5 -4.33 -4.14 2.35
C PHE A 5 -5.43 -5.17 2.10
N ALA A 6 -6.59 -5.01 2.72
CA ALA A 6 -7.74 -5.87 2.49
C ALA A 6 -8.23 -5.78 1.03
N LEU A 7 -8.33 -4.57 0.48
CA LEU A 7 -8.74 -4.36 -0.92
C LEU A 7 -7.68 -4.85 -1.91
N ALA A 8 -6.40 -4.61 -1.66
CA ALA A 8 -5.32 -5.14 -2.48
C ALA A 8 -5.27 -6.68 -2.46
N GLY A 9 -5.47 -7.27 -1.28
CA GLY A 9 -5.60 -8.72 -1.12
C GLY A 9 -6.83 -9.28 -1.84
N PHE A 10 -7.96 -8.58 -1.79
CA PHE A 10 -9.16 -8.93 -2.56
C PHE A 10 -8.88 -8.93 -4.07
N VAL A 11 -8.28 -7.85 -4.60
CA VAL A 11 -7.91 -7.77 -6.02
C VAL A 11 -6.99 -8.92 -6.40
N ASN A 12 -5.97 -9.23 -5.59
CA ASN A 12 -5.09 -10.38 -5.84
C ASN A 12 -5.85 -11.71 -5.85
N ALA A 13 -6.73 -11.93 -4.87
CA ALA A 13 -7.52 -13.16 -4.74
C ALA A 13 -8.45 -13.40 -5.93
N VAL A 14 -8.98 -12.35 -6.56
CA VAL A 14 -9.81 -12.45 -7.77
C VAL A 14 -9.05 -13.05 -8.96
N TYR A 15 -7.73 -12.85 -9.04
CA TYR A 15 -6.88 -13.35 -10.12
C TYR A 15 -6.11 -14.63 -9.77
N ALA A 16 -5.97 -14.94 -8.49
CA ALA A 16 -5.27 -16.12 -8.01
C ALA A 16 -5.97 -17.39 -8.49
N LYS A 17 -5.22 -18.31 -9.12
CA LYS A 17 -5.74 -19.60 -9.57
C LYS A 17 -5.45 -20.71 -8.57
N LYS A 18 -4.42 -20.52 -7.74
CA LYS A 18 -4.00 -21.43 -6.67
C LYS A 18 -3.77 -20.65 -5.38
N PHE A 19 -3.85 -21.36 -4.25
CA PHE A 19 -3.57 -20.76 -2.94
C PHE A 19 -2.16 -20.17 -2.83
N ASP A 20 -1.17 -20.78 -3.49
CA ASP A 20 0.20 -20.27 -3.51
C ASP A 20 0.32 -18.91 -4.21
N ASP A 21 -0.52 -18.62 -5.22
CA ASP A 21 -0.54 -17.34 -5.94
C ASP A 21 -0.97 -16.18 -5.02
N ILE A 22 -1.75 -16.47 -3.98
CA ILE A 22 -2.22 -15.49 -3.00
C ILE A 22 -1.04 -14.94 -2.19
N ALA A 23 -0.06 -15.79 -1.88
CA ALA A 23 1.11 -15.44 -1.07
C ALA A 23 2.21 -14.71 -1.86
N ILE A 24 2.16 -14.72 -3.20
CA ILE A 24 3.15 -14.07 -4.05
C ILE A 24 3.12 -12.54 -3.85
N VAL A 25 1.94 -11.92 -3.81
CA VAL A 25 1.82 -10.46 -3.67
C VAL A 25 2.36 -9.94 -2.33
N PRO A 26 1.99 -10.52 -1.17
CA PRO A 26 2.61 -10.19 0.10
C PRO A 26 4.14 -10.34 0.10
N THR A 27 4.64 -11.44 -0.47
CA THR A 27 6.06 -11.79 -0.41
C THR A 27 6.92 -10.92 -1.34
N PHE A 28 6.49 -10.75 -2.59
CA PHE A 28 7.31 -10.12 -3.63
C PHE A 28 7.02 -8.64 -3.85
N ILE A 29 5.88 -8.12 -3.37
CA ILE A 29 5.51 -6.72 -3.54
C ILE A 29 5.42 -6.03 -2.18
N LEU A 30 4.59 -6.56 -1.28
CA LEU A 30 4.29 -5.88 -0.03
C LEU A 30 5.48 -5.81 0.92
N THR A 31 6.19 -6.93 1.04
CA THR A 31 7.41 -7.05 1.87
C THR A 31 8.48 -6.04 1.44
N PRO A 32 8.95 -6.01 0.17
CA PRO A 32 9.95 -5.03 -0.26
C PRO A 32 9.43 -3.59 -0.18
N LEU A 33 8.16 -3.31 -0.50
CA LEU A 33 7.60 -1.96 -0.30
C LEU A 33 7.58 -1.54 1.17
N THR A 34 7.39 -2.47 2.10
CA THR A 34 7.42 -2.17 3.53
C THR A 34 8.84 -1.83 3.98
N TYR A 35 9.84 -2.59 3.53
CA TYR A 35 11.24 -2.28 3.80
C TYR A 35 11.69 -0.96 3.17
N LEU A 36 11.25 -0.67 1.93
CA LEU A 36 11.57 0.57 1.22
C LEU A 36 10.73 1.78 1.67
N GLY A 37 9.73 1.57 2.53
CA GLY A 37 8.80 2.59 3.00
C GLY A 37 9.26 3.35 4.24
N GLY A 38 10.53 3.24 4.64
CA GLY A 38 11.05 3.95 5.83
C GLY A 38 10.49 3.44 7.16
N VAL A 39 10.08 2.16 7.24
CA VAL A 39 9.66 1.51 8.51
C VAL A 39 10.84 1.37 9.48
N PHE A 40 12.01 1.04 8.96
CA PHE A 40 13.20 0.70 9.76
C PHE A 40 14.26 1.80 9.76
N TYR A 41 14.14 2.80 8.89
CA TYR A 41 15.13 3.86 8.73
C TYR A 41 14.45 5.19 8.40
N SER A 42 15.16 6.30 8.67
CA SER A 42 14.72 7.61 8.23
C SER A 42 15.10 7.82 6.76
N VAL A 43 14.11 8.17 5.95
CA VAL A 43 14.28 8.39 4.49
C VAL A 43 15.22 9.57 4.20
N LYS A 44 15.31 10.54 5.12
CA LYS A 44 16.23 11.68 5.04
C LYS A 44 17.71 11.31 5.08
N LEU A 45 18.03 10.08 5.49
CA LEU A 45 19.40 9.56 5.53
C LEU A 45 19.81 8.88 4.22
N LEU A 46 18.88 8.70 3.28
CA LEU A 46 19.15 8.07 2.01
C LEU A 46 19.80 9.05 1.01
N PRO A 47 20.57 8.55 0.04
CA PRO A 47 20.96 9.34 -1.13
C PRO A 47 19.72 9.92 -1.83
N SER A 48 19.86 11.10 -2.45
CA SER A 48 18.76 11.84 -3.09
C SER A 48 17.91 11.02 -4.06
N TRP A 49 18.52 10.09 -4.81
CA TRP A 49 17.81 9.19 -5.72
C TRP A 49 16.90 8.19 -4.98
N ALA A 50 17.36 7.68 -3.84
CA ALA A 50 16.64 6.70 -3.03
C ALA A 50 15.54 7.35 -2.20
N GLU A 51 15.77 8.56 -1.68
CA GLU A 51 14.72 9.37 -1.04
C GLU A 51 13.55 9.64 -2.01
N THR A 52 13.87 10.08 -3.23
CA THR A 52 12.85 10.32 -4.27
C THR A 52 12.07 9.05 -4.61
N ALA A 53 12.75 7.89 -4.70
CA ALA A 53 12.10 6.61 -4.93
C ALA A 53 11.15 6.22 -3.78
N THR A 54 11.53 6.47 -2.53
CA THR A 54 10.66 6.21 -1.36
C THR A 54 9.43 7.10 -1.34
N HIS A 55 9.50 8.34 -1.84
CA HIS A 55 8.32 9.21 -1.97
C HIS A 55 7.26 8.68 -2.96
N ALA A 56 7.62 7.80 -3.88
CA ALA A 56 6.66 7.11 -4.75
C ALA A 56 5.93 5.96 -4.04
N ASN A 57 6.40 5.55 -2.85
CA ASN A 57 5.86 4.40 -2.13
C ASN A 57 4.68 4.80 -1.22
N PRO A 58 3.47 4.26 -1.42
CA PRO A 58 2.31 4.56 -0.57
C PRO A 58 2.48 4.10 0.88
N ILE A 59 3.27 3.05 1.13
CA ILE A 59 3.54 2.55 2.48
C ILE A 59 4.31 3.58 3.31
N PHE A 60 5.18 4.38 2.68
CA PHE A 60 5.92 5.44 3.35
C PHE A 60 5.00 6.45 4.04
N TYR A 61 3.98 6.94 3.34
CA TYR A 61 3.02 7.89 3.91
C TYR A 61 2.22 7.29 5.06
N MET A 62 1.86 6.01 4.95
CA MET A 62 1.11 5.29 5.97
C MET A 62 1.92 5.10 7.26
N VAL A 63 3.20 4.76 7.13
CA VAL A 63 4.15 4.61 8.25
C VAL A 63 4.41 5.96 8.91
N ASN A 64 4.59 7.03 8.12
CA ASN A 64 4.83 8.38 8.64
C ASN A 64 3.63 8.91 9.43
N ALA A 65 2.41 8.68 8.93
CA ALA A 65 1.18 9.05 9.65
C ALA A 65 1.02 8.26 10.96
N PHE A 66 1.32 6.96 10.96
CA PHE A 66 1.31 6.14 12.17
C PHE A 66 2.36 6.61 13.19
N ARG A 67 3.58 6.87 12.74
CA ARG A 67 4.67 7.38 13.57
C ARG A 67 4.35 8.75 14.16
N TYR A 68 3.71 9.64 13.39
CA TYR A 68 3.20 10.91 13.92
C TYR A 68 2.16 10.68 15.02
N GLY A 69 1.25 9.72 14.86
CA GLY A 69 0.27 9.36 15.89
C GLY A 69 0.88 8.88 17.21
N LEU A 70 2.12 8.35 17.18
CA LEU A 70 2.85 7.90 18.37
C LEU A 70 3.81 8.95 18.93
N LEU A 71 4.56 9.63 18.07
CA LEU A 71 5.68 10.49 18.46
C LEU A 71 5.35 11.99 18.37
N GLY A 72 4.22 12.37 17.77
CA GLY A 72 3.83 13.78 17.54
C GLY A 72 4.68 14.53 16.51
N VAL A 73 5.66 13.86 15.88
CA VAL A 73 6.55 14.43 14.84
C VAL A 73 6.29 13.77 13.49
N SER A 74 6.22 14.57 12.43
CA SER A 74 6.01 14.08 11.07
C SER A 74 7.08 14.63 10.13
N ASP A 75 7.61 13.75 9.27
CA ASP A 75 8.55 14.17 8.23
C ASP A 75 7.83 14.64 6.95
N VAL A 76 6.50 14.48 6.86
CA VAL A 76 5.69 14.81 5.68
C VAL A 76 4.39 15.51 6.12
N PRO A 77 3.84 16.47 5.35
CA PRO A 77 2.56 17.08 5.71
C PRO A 77 1.45 16.02 5.87
N LEU A 78 0.82 15.99 7.04
CA LEU A 78 -0.11 14.94 7.42
C LEU A 78 -1.32 14.82 6.47
N TRP A 79 -1.79 15.96 5.96
CA TRP A 79 -2.89 16.02 5.01
C TRP A 79 -2.57 15.30 3.69
N VAL A 80 -1.31 15.34 3.23
CA VAL A 80 -0.87 14.61 2.03
C VAL A 80 -0.96 13.12 2.27
N ALA A 81 -0.51 12.65 3.43
CA ALA A 81 -0.58 11.23 3.78
C ALA A 81 -2.02 10.73 3.82
N TYR A 82 -2.94 11.47 4.45
CA TYR A 82 -4.36 11.10 4.49
C TYR A 82 -5.04 11.17 3.13
N ALA A 83 -4.81 12.23 2.35
CA ALA A 83 -5.38 12.38 1.01
C ALA A 83 -4.94 11.24 0.08
N LEU A 84 -3.66 10.89 0.12
CA LEU A 84 -3.10 9.78 -0.67
C LEU A 84 -3.68 8.44 -0.22
N MET A 85 -3.77 8.18 1.09
CA MET A 85 -4.39 6.95 1.61
C MET A 85 -5.86 6.81 1.19
N LEU A 86 -6.65 7.88 1.30
CA LEU A 86 -8.06 7.87 0.87
C LEU A 86 -8.17 7.67 -0.65
N GLY A 87 -7.28 8.28 -1.43
CA GLY A 87 -7.18 8.07 -2.87
C GLY A 87 -6.93 6.60 -3.23
N PHE A 88 -5.99 5.94 -2.55
CA PHE A 88 -5.73 4.51 -2.73
C PHE A 88 -6.93 3.64 -2.37
N VAL A 89 -7.63 3.93 -1.26
CA VAL A 89 -8.86 3.21 -0.88
C VAL A 89 -9.92 3.36 -1.96
N ALA A 90 -10.19 4.58 -2.42
CA ALA A 90 -11.18 4.84 -3.46
C ALA A 90 -10.83 4.13 -4.78
N ALA A 91 -9.57 4.19 -5.20
CA ALA A 91 -9.09 3.54 -6.42
C ALA A 91 -9.21 2.01 -6.35
N LEU A 92 -8.74 1.40 -5.26
CA LEU A 92 -8.80 -0.06 -5.08
C LEU A 92 -10.24 -0.56 -4.87
N ALA A 93 -11.09 0.21 -4.19
CA ALA A 93 -12.50 -0.12 -4.03
C ALA A 93 -13.23 -0.04 -5.38
N ALA A 94 -13.00 1.01 -6.17
CA ALA A 94 -13.56 1.13 -7.51
C ALA A 94 -13.10 -0.01 -8.43
N LEU A 95 -11.80 -0.35 -8.39
CA LEU A 95 -11.25 -1.48 -9.12
C LEU A 95 -11.90 -2.81 -8.68
N GLY A 96 -11.99 -3.06 -7.37
CA GLY A 96 -12.60 -4.27 -6.83
C GLY A 96 -14.07 -4.42 -7.23
N LEU A 97 -14.85 -3.33 -7.13
CA LEU A 97 -16.25 -3.31 -7.57
C LEU A 97 -16.38 -3.54 -9.08
N TRP A 98 -15.48 -2.97 -9.88
CA TRP A 98 -15.46 -3.17 -11.32
C TRP A 98 -15.14 -4.62 -11.70
N LEU A 99 -14.18 -5.25 -11.03
CA LEU A 99 -13.84 -6.66 -11.23
C LEU A 99 -15.02 -7.58 -10.88
N LEU A 100 -15.69 -7.30 -9.76
CA LEU A 100 -16.87 -8.03 -9.32
C LEU A 100 -18.01 -7.90 -10.35
N LYS A 101 -18.26 -6.68 -10.84
CA LYS A 101 -19.28 -6.43 -11.88
C LYS A 101 -18.98 -7.15 -13.19
N ARG A 102 -17.69 -7.29 -13.54
CA ARG A 102 -17.24 -7.97 -14.76
C ARG A 102 -17.26 -9.51 -14.63
N GLY A 103 -17.50 -10.05 -13.43
CA GLY A 103 -17.52 -11.50 -13.19
C GLY A 103 -16.15 -12.17 -13.27
N VAL A 104 -15.06 -11.40 -13.18
CA VAL A 104 -13.71 -11.96 -13.23
C VAL A 104 -13.51 -12.81 -11.95
N GLY A 105 -13.13 -14.07 -12.11
CA GLY A 105 -12.91 -15.00 -10.99
C GLY A 105 -14.18 -15.63 -10.38
N LEU A 106 -15.38 -15.18 -10.75
CA LEU A 106 -16.64 -15.83 -10.36
C LEU A 106 -16.88 -17.02 -11.29
N ARG A 107 -16.53 -18.22 -10.81
CA ARG A 107 -16.87 -19.48 -11.49
C ARG A 107 -18.38 -19.72 -11.31
N SER A 108 -19.09 -19.91 -12.42
CA SER A 108 -20.46 -20.44 -12.42
C SER A 108 -20.50 -21.87 -11.90
#